data_AF-A0A8X8ZZL4-F1
#
_entry.id   AF-A0A8X8ZZL4-F1
#
_cell.length_a   1.000
_cell.length_b   1.000
_cell.length_c   1.000
_cell.angle_alpha   90.00
_cell.angle_beta   90.00
_cell.angle_gamma   90.00
#
_symmetry.space_group_name_H-M   'P 1'
#
loop_
_entity.id
_entity.type
_entity.pdbx_description
1 polymer ?
#
loop_
_entity_poly.entity_id
_entity_poly.type
_entity_poly.pdbx_seq_one_letter_code
_entity_poly.pdbx_strand_id
1 'polypeptide(L)'
;MSSSILLSHPLSPHLHLPKPKFRPSIPSKLSNFELKNVSLRPPLNSSSTDAPRKLRNLVLARVAETEAERSEASSSLIGEDSAEFVLSAQKISSWIYFTLVLGVVLYILDVVWIDNSTGFGKAFVDAVSSVSGSPEVAMLALVSIFALVHSGLASLRDAGEKLIGERAFRVLFAGVSLPLAVTTVVYFINHRYDGVQFWQLQGTPGLHELVWFANFVSFLFLYPSTFNLLEVAAVDKPKMHLWETGIMRITRHPQMVGQIIWCLAHTIWIGNSVTAAASVGLIAHHLFGVWNGDRRLAIRHGEAFEAVKSRTSVIPFAAILDGRQKLPEDYYKEYLRLPYISITALTLGAYFAHPLMQAASFGLHW
;
A
#
# COMPACT_ATOMS: atom_id res chain seq x y z
N MET A 1 49.83 24.74 -2.59
CA MET A 1 49.80 25.36 -3.92
C MET A 1 48.45 25.05 -4.53
N SER A 2 47.60 26.05 -4.60
CA SER A 2 46.23 25.98 -5.10
C SER A 2 46.23 25.85 -6.63
N SER A 3 45.34 25.03 -7.19
CA SER A 3 44.98 25.13 -8.60
C SER A 3 43.54 24.67 -8.80
N SER A 4 42.68 25.68 -8.92
CA SER A 4 41.27 25.59 -9.29
C SER A 4 41.15 25.25 -10.77
N ILE A 5 40.31 24.29 -11.13
CA ILE A 5 39.91 24.03 -12.53
C ILE A 5 38.49 24.58 -12.72
N LEU A 6 38.43 25.75 -13.35
CA LEU A 6 37.23 26.34 -13.94
C LEU A 6 37.00 25.68 -15.30
N LEU A 7 35.85 25.03 -15.48
CA LEU A 7 35.35 24.59 -16.79
C LEU A 7 34.24 25.54 -17.22
N SER A 8 34.55 26.41 -18.17
CA SER A 8 33.63 27.24 -18.93
C SER A 8 33.04 26.41 -20.08
N HIS A 9 31.71 26.34 -20.16
CA HIS A 9 31.01 25.79 -21.32
C HIS A 9 30.68 26.92 -22.32
N PRO A 10 30.93 26.74 -23.62
CA PRO A 10 30.47 27.67 -24.64
C PRO A 10 29.01 27.39 -25.03
N LEU A 11 28.26 28.49 -25.20
CA LEU A 11 26.91 28.53 -25.78
C LEU A 11 26.93 28.04 -27.24
N SER A 12 25.89 27.31 -27.63
CA SER A 12 25.58 26.99 -29.03
C SER A 12 24.07 26.97 -29.28
N PRO A 13 23.62 27.13 -30.55
CA PRO A 13 22.62 28.13 -30.88
C PRO A 13 21.20 27.57 -31.08
N HIS A 14 20.26 28.53 -31.13
CA HIS A 14 18.85 28.38 -31.47
C HIS A 14 18.57 27.38 -32.60
N LEU A 15 17.79 26.33 -32.27
CA LEU A 15 17.03 25.54 -33.24
C LEU A 15 15.54 25.85 -33.07
N HIS A 16 14.97 26.47 -34.09
CA HIS A 16 13.53 26.68 -34.24
C HIS A 16 12.84 25.35 -34.52
N LEU A 17 11.93 24.93 -33.64
CA LEU A 17 10.97 23.85 -33.89
C LEU A 17 9.57 24.44 -34.16
N PRO A 18 8.82 23.92 -35.15
CA PRO A 18 7.49 24.43 -35.49
C PRO A 18 6.44 24.00 -34.45
N LYS A 19 5.57 24.94 -34.06
CA LYS A 19 4.44 24.70 -33.14
C LYS A 19 3.38 23.80 -33.80
N PRO A 20 2.90 22.73 -33.14
CA PRO A 20 1.72 22.01 -33.62
C PRO A 20 0.46 22.84 -33.30
N LYS A 21 -0.34 23.14 -34.33
CA LYS A 21 -1.70 23.67 -34.17
C LYS A 21 -2.63 22.51 -33.86
N PHE A 22 -2.97 22.30 -32.59
CA PHE A 22 -4.09 21.45 -32.20
C PHE A 22 -5.19 22.33 -31.60
N ARG A 23 -6.35 22.38 -32.25
CA ARG A 23 -7.60 22.91 -31.68
C ARG A 23 -8.45 21.72 -31.25
N PRO A 24 -8.85 21.60 -29.98
CA PRO A 24 -9.89 20.66 -29.61
C PRO A 24 -11.26 21.25 -29.95
N SER A 25 -12.02 20.54 -30.77
CA SER A 25 -13.45 20.75 -30.99
C SER A 25 -14.22 20.19 -29.79
N ILE A 26 -14.95 21.06 -29.09
CA ILE A 26 -15.87 20.69 -28.01
C ILE A 26 -17.20 20.26 -28.65
N PRO A 27 -17.72 19.05 -28.42
CA PRO A 27 -19.11 18.75 -28.70
C PRO A 27 -19.98 19.26 -27.55
N SER A 28 -20.80 20.27 -27.83
CA SER A 28 -21.91 20.67 -26.99
C SER A 28 -23.05 19.67 -27.15
N LYS A 29 -23.42 18.99 -26.05
CA LYS A 29 -24.78 18.53 -25.70
C LYS A 29 -24.70 17.55 -24.54
N LEU A 30 -24.94 18.05 -23.33
CA LEU A 30 -25.45 17.24 -22.23
C LEU A 30 -26.93 17.56 -22.11
N SER A 31 -27.75 16.53 -22.31
CA SER A 31 -29.20 16.57 -22.14
C SER A 31 -29.56 16.89 -20.69
N ASN A 32 -30.48 17.84 -20.52
CA ASN A 32 -31.09 18.18 -19.23
C ASN A 32 -31.72 16.93 -18.61
N PHE A 33 -31.25 16.54 -17.43
CA PHE A 33 -31.93 15.57 -16.57
C PHE A 33 -32.83 16.38 -15.62
N GLU A 34 -34.12 16.44 -15.93
CA GLU A 34 -35.14 17.02 -15.04
C GLU A 34 -35.30 16.12 -13.80
N LEU A 35 -34.99 16.66 -12.62
CA LEU A 35 -35.47 16.10 -11.36
C LEU A 35 -36.96 16.44 -11.23
N LYS A 36 -37.81 15.41 -11.24
CA LYS A 36 -39.21 15.51 -10.82
C LYS A 36 -39.27 16.02 -9.38
N ASN A 37 -39.79 17.23 -9.21
CA ASN A 37 -40.16 17.79 -7.91
C ASN A 37 -41.17 16.86 -7.22
N VAL A 38 -40.77 16.23 -6.12
CA VAL A 38 -41.69 15.59 -5.19
C VAL A 38 -42.40 16.70 -4.43
N SER A 39 -43.71 16.84 -4.69
CA SER A 39 -44.61 17.74 -3.99
C SER A 39 -44.60 17.42 -2.48
N LEU A 40 -44.08 18.33 -1.68
CA LEU A 40 -44.28 18.35 -0.23
C LEU A 40 -45.76 18.62 0.03
N ARG A 41 -46.48 17.59 0.51
CA ARG A 41 -47.84 17.77 1.07
C ARG A 41 -47.74 18.70 2.29
N PRO A 42 -48.68 19.64 2.47
CA PRO A 42 -48.74 20.44 3.69
C PRO A 42 -49.13 19.52 4.87
N PRO A 43 -48.62 19.79 6.08
CA PRO A 43 -49.05 19.02 7.25
C PRO A 43 -50.52 19.32 7.53
N LEU A 44 -51.31 18.27 7.65
CA LEU A 44 -52.65 18.33 8.21
C LEU A 44 -52.56 18.82 9.65
N ASN A 45 -53.27 19.90 9.95
CA ASN A 45 -53.69 20.25 11.29
C ASN A 45 -54.51 19.09 11.86
N SER A 46 -54.01 18.46 12.92
CA SER A 46 -54.86 17.74 13.87
C SER A 46 -54.56 18.27 15.26
N SER A 47 -55.45 19.15 15.73
CA SER A 47 -55.67 19.41 17.13
C SER A 47 -56.16 18.14 17.84
N SER A 48 -55.79 18.07 19.13
CA SER A 48 -56.25 17.18 20.21
C SER A 48 -56.07 15.66 20.07
N THR A 49 -55.28 15.09 20.98
CA THR A 49 -55.83 14.37 22.15
C THR A 49 -54.69 13.94 23.09
N ASP A 50 -54.94 14.09 24.39
CA ASP A 50 -54.07 13.72 25.49
C ASP A 50 -53.60 12.26 25.42
N ALA A 51 -52.40 12.03 24.93
CA ALA A 51 -51.67 10.80 25.26
C ALA A 51 -51.10 10.97 26.68
N PRO A 52 -51.40 10.07 27.63
CA PRO A 52 -50.92 10.21 29.00
C PRO A 52 -49.40 10.31 29.00
N ARG A 53 -48.86 11.27 29.76
CA ARG A 53 -47.42 11.61 29.83
C ARG A 53 -46.51 10.38 30.00
N LYS A 54 -47.02 9.31 30.62
CA LYS A 54 -46.37 7.99 30.72
C LYS A 54 -46.10 7.32 29.38
N LEU A 55 -47.03 7.35 28.42
CA LEU A 55 -46.88 6.67 27.12
C LEU A 55 -45.86 7.41 26.24
N ARG A 56 -45.85 8.75 26.27
CA ARG A 56 -44.84 9.55 25.55
C ARG A 56 -43.45 9.35 26.12
N ASN A 57 -43.33 9.28 27.44
CA ASN A 57 -42.07 8.97 28.11
C ASN A 57 -41.62 7.54 27.86
N LEU A 58 -42.54 6.57 27.74
CA LEU A 58 -42.22 5.17 27.41
C LEU A 58 -41.77 5.01 25.96
N VAL A 59 -42.38 5.73 25.02
CA VAL A 59 -41.96 5.74 23.60
C VAL A 59 -40.60 6.45 23.45
N LEU A 60 -40.40 7.60 24.10
CA LEU A 60 -39.10 8.27 24.13
C LEU A 60 -38.02 7.44 24.83
N ALA A 61 -38.35 6.76 25.94
CA ALA A 61 -37.44 5.85 26.62
C ALA A 61 -37.11 4.63 25.76
N ARG A 62 -38.08 4.03 25.05
CA ARG A 62 -37.80 2.93 24.12
C ARG A 62 -37.00 3.37 22.91
N VAL A 63 -37.24 4.56 22.37
CA VAL A 63 -36.42 5.10 21.26
C VAL A 63 -35.02 5.42 21.76
N ALA A 64 -34.87 6.00 22.96
CA ALA A 64 -33.58 6.25 23.59
C ALA A 64 -32.85 4.95 23.98
N GLU A 65 -33.55 3.92 24.45
CA GLU A 65 -33.02 2.58 24.70
C GLU A 65 -32.64 1.89 23.39
N THR A 66 -33.43 2.04 22.32
CA THR A 66 -33.07 1.48 21.00
C THR A 66 -31.89 2.23 20.39
N GLU A 67 -31.76 3.54 20.60
CA GLU A 67 -30.60 4.34 20.18
C GLU A 67 -29.38 4.09 21.06
N ALA A 68 -29.56 3.86 22.36
CA ALA A 68 -28.50 3.50 23.31
C ALA A 68 -28.01 2.06 23.06
N GLU A 69 -28.90 1.10 22.84
CA GLU A 69 -28.56 -0.27 22.42
C GLU A 69 -27.93 -0.28 21.03
N ARG A 70 -28.36 0.58 20.10
CA ARG A 70 -27.73 0.74 18.78
C ARG A 70 -26.39 1.49 18.86
N SER A 71 -26.19 2.32 19.89
CA SER A 71 -24.95 3.02 20.21
C SER A 71 -23.94 2.08 20.88
N GLU A 72 -24.37 1.29 21.86
CA GLU A 72 -23.57 0.28 22.55
C GLU A 72 -23.25 -0.92 21.66
N ALA A 73 -24.19 -1.38 20.82
CA ALA A 73 -23.92 -2.38 19.79
C ALA A 73 -23.06 -1.83 18.63
N SER A 74 -22.93 -0.51 18.49
CA SER A 74 -22.01 0.12 17.52
C SER A 74 -20.59 0.34 18.06
N SER A 75 -20.35 0.10 19.35
CA SER A 75 -19.08 0.46 20.00
C SER A 75 -18.12 -0.69 20.28
N SER A 76 -18.55 -1.96 20.14
CA SER A 76 -17.62 -3.09 20.19
C SER A 76 -16.98 -3.33 18.82
N LEU A 77 -15.70 -3.02 18.68
CA LEU A 77 -14.92 -3.43 17.52
C LEU A 77 -15.03 -4.96 17.34
N ILE A 78 -15.34 -5.42 16.13
CA ILE A 78 -15.30 -6.87 15.82
C ILE A 78 -13.86 -7.26 15.46
N GLY A 79 -13.16 -6.36 14.77
CA GLY A 79 -11.73 -6.45 14.50
C GLY A 79 -10.86 -5.86 15.60
N GLU A 80 -9.57 -6.09 15.45
CA GLU A 80 -8.50 -5.65 16.33
C GLU A 80 -8.11 -4.18 16.08
N ASP A 81 -7.45 -3.59 17.07
CA ASP A 81 -6.91 -2.23 17.01
C ASP A 81 -5.58 -2.23 16.24
N SER A 82 -5.54 -1.55 15.09
CA SER A 82 -4.36 -1.48 14.24
C SER A 82 -3.23 -0.66 14.87
N ALA A 83 -1.97 -1.02 14.61
CA ALA A 83 -0.81 -0.32 15.13
C ALA A 83 -0.74 -0.19 16.67
N GLU A 84 -1.57 -0.95 17.41
CA GLU A 84 -1.46 -1.01 18.86
C GLU A 84 -0.11 -1.64 19.24
N PHE A 85 0.64 -0.96 20.11
CA PHE A 85 1.94 -1.44 20.57
C PHE A 85 2.10 -1.18 22.06
N VAL A 86 1.84 -2.21 22.86
CA VAL A 86 1.92 -2.13 24.32
C VAL A 86 3.35 -2.49 24.75
N LEU A 87 4.14 -1.46 25.10
CA LEU A 87 5.55 -1.61 25.49
C LEU A 87 5.75 -2.57 26.67
N SER A 88 4.87 -2.54 27.67
CA SER A 88 4.94 -3.41 28.85
C SER A 88 4.67 -4.88 28.56
N ALA A 89 4.01 -5.21 27.43
CA ALA A 89 3.75 -6.57 27.00
C ALA A 89 4.93 -7.17 26.20
N GLN A 90 5.92 -6.35 25.82
CA GLN A 90 7.04 -6.78 24.99
C GLN A 90 8.11 -7.50 25.80
N LYS A 91 8.60 -8.64 25.29
CA LYS A 91 9.72 -9.38 25.87
C LYS A 91 11.01 -9.02 25.14
N ILE A 92 12.01 -8.52 25.87
CA ILE A 92 13.34 -8.20 25.31
C ILE A 92 13.95 -9.41 24.59
N SER A 93 13.76 -10.62 25.13
CA SER A 93 14.24 -11.86 24.50
C SER A 93 13.65 -12.09 23.10
N SER A 94 12.39 -11.73 22.86
CA SER A 94 11.78 -11.84 21.52
C SER A 94 12.44 -10.90 20.52
N TRP A 95 12.84 -9.69 20.95
CA TRP A 95 13.53 -8.72 20.10
C TRP A 95 14.98 -9.11 19.80
N ILE A 96 15.67 -9.73 20.76
CA ILE A 96 16.99 -10.34 20.52
C ILE A 96 16.85 -11.48 19.49
N TYR A 97 15.88 -12.37 19.68
CA TYR A 97 15.64 -13.47 18.75
C TYR A 97 15.25 -12.97 17.36
N PHE A 98 14.37 -11.97 17.27
CA PHE A 98 14.04 -11.28 16.03
C PHE A 98 15.28 -10.76 15.31
N THR A 99 16.18 -10.09 16.03
CA THR A 99 17.39 -9.50 15.45
C THR A 99 18.31 -10.58 14.91
N LEU A 100 18.49 -11.68 15.66
CA LEU A 100 19.28 -12.83 15.23
C LEU A 100 18.68 -13.50 13.99
N VAL A 101 17.38 -13.79 14.00
CA VAL A 101 16.68 -14.41 12.85
C VAL A 101 16.75 -13.51 11.63
N LEU A 102 16.50 -12.21 11.77
CA LEU A 102 16.61 -11.25 10.68
C LEU A 102 18.03 -11.24 10.11
N GLY A 103 19.06 -11.19 10.97
CA GLY A 103 20.47 -11.25 10.54
C GLY A 103 20.79 -12.52 9.75
N VAL A 104 20.34 -13.69 10.24
CA VAL A 104 20.53 -14.97 9.54
C VAL A 104 19.81 -15.01 8.20
N VAL A 105 18.56 -14.56 8.14
CA VAL A 105 17.79 -14.53 6.88
C VAL A 105 18.44 -13.59 5.87
N LEU A 106 18.87 -12.40 6.29
CA LEU A 106 19.56 -11.46 5.42
C LEU A 106 20.92 -12.00 4.94
N TYR A 107 21.68 -12.67 5.81
CA TYR A 107 22.93 -13.31 5.43
C TYR A 107 22.74 -14.46 4.42
N ILE A 108 21.72 -15.30 4.63
CA ILE A 108 21.38 -16.38 3.68
C ILE A 108 20.94 -15.78 2.35
N LEU A 109 20.09 -14.75 2.37
CA LEU A 109 19.65 -14.06 1.17
C LEU A 109 20.84 -13.45 0.41
N ASP A 110 21.79 -12.87 1.14
CA ASP A 110 23.02 -12.32 0.56
C ASP A 110 23.82 -13.41 -0.16
N VAL A 111 24.26 -14.44 0.56
CA VAL A 111 25.12 -15.51 0.00
C VAL A 111 24.42 -16.34 -1.07
N VAL A 112 23.15 -16.70 -0.89
CA VAL A 112 22.46 -17.63 -1.79
C VAL A 112 21.86 -16.92 -3.00
N TRP A 113 21.60 -15.60 -2.91
CA TRP A 113 20.88 -14.90 -3.97
C TRP A 113 21.55 -13.62 -4.46
N ILE A 114 21.99 -12.73 -3.56
CA ILE A 114 22.43 -11.39 -3.93
C ILE A 114 23.89 -11.37 -4.38
N ASP A 115 24.78 -12.04 -3.66
CA ASP A 115 26.21 -12.00 -3.89
C ASP A 115 26.56 -12.46 -5.32
N ASN A 116 27.39 -11.69 -6.01
CA ASN A 116 27.72 -11.96 -7.42
C ASN A 116 28.62 -13.19 -7.63
N SER A 117 29.28 -13.67 -6.57
CA SER A 117 30.19 -14.82 -6.67
C SER A 117 29.52 -16.14 -6.32
N THR A 118 28.54 -16.11 -5.41
CA THR A 118 27.88 -17.29 -4.83
C THR A 118 26.39 -17.36 -5.10
N GLY A 119 25.74 -16.23 -5.35
CA GLY A 119 24.29 -16.11 -5.45
C GLY A 119 23.71 -16.46 -6.82
N PHE A 120 22.45 -16.88 -6.82
CA PHE A 120 21.71 -17.22 -8.05
C PHE A 120 20.99 -16.03 -8.71
N GLY A 121 20.95 -14.85 -8.07
CA GLY A 121 20.18 -13.70 -8.52
C GLY A 121 20.57 -13.23 -9.93
N LYS A 122 21.87 -13.11 -10.20
CA LYS A 122 22.37 -12.75 -11.53
C LYS A 122 21.94 -13.75 -12.60
N ALA A 123 22.16 -15.04 -12.36
CA ALA A 123 21.80 -16.10 -13.31
C ALA A 123 20.29 -16.12 -13.59
N PHE A 124 19.47 -15.86 -12.57
CA PHE A 124 18.02 -15.75 -12.72
C PHE A 124 17.63 -14.54 -13.58
N VAL A 125 18.24 -13.37 -13.36
CA VAL A 125 18.01 -12.16 -14.17
C VAL A 125 18.44 -12.38 -15.62
N ASP A 126 19.62 -12.96 -15.84
CA ASP A 126 20.13 -13.27 -17.17
C ASP A 126 19.19 -14.24 -17.92
N ALA A 127 18.67 -15.26 -17.22
CA ALA A 127 17.71 -16.20 -17.79
C ALA A 127 16.39 -15.52 -18.18
N VAL A 128 15.82 -14.66 -17.33
CA VAL A 128 14.59 -13.93 -17.65
C VAL A 128 14.82 -12.94 -18.79
N SER A 129 15.95 -12.23 -18.77
CA SER A 129 16.31 -11.25 -19.80
C SER A 129 16.67 -11.90 -21.14
N SER A 130 17.09 -13.16 -21.16
CA SER A 130 17.35 -13.90 -22.41
C SER A 130 16.12 -14.06 -23.30
N VAL A 131 14.92 -13.92 -22.75
CA VAL A 131 13.65 -14.01 -23.49
C VAL A 131 13.48 -12.84 -24.47
N SER A 132 14.00 -11.66 -24.13
CA SER A 132 13.87 -10.45 -24.95
C SER A 132 14.97 -9.44 -24.63
N GLY A 133 15.53 -8.80 -25.66
CA GLY A 133 16.46 -7.69 -25.47
C GLY A 133 15.83 -6.39 -24.95
N SER A 134 14.51 -6.37 -24.69
CA SER A 134 13.80 -5.20 -24.15
C SER A 134 13.80 -5.22 -22.62
N PRO A 135 14.34 -4.18 -21.95
CA PRO A 135 14.33 -4.09 -20.49
C PRO A 135 12.91 -3.99 -19.91
N GLU A 136 11.96 -3.45 -20.66
CA GLU A 136 10.56 -3.39 -20.26
C GLU A 136 9.90 -4.77 -20.21
N VAL A 137 10.22 -5.63 -21.18
CA VAL A 137 9.72 -7.01 -21.23
C VAL A 137 10.31 -7.82 -20.08
N ALA A 138 11.62 -7.69 -19.84
CA ALA A 138 12.27 -8.31 -18.69
C ALA A 138 11.68 -7.80 -17.36
N MET A 139 11.45 -6.49 -17.23
CA MET A 139 10.83 -5.90 -16.06
C MET A 139 9.42 -6.46 -15.81
N LEU A 140 8.57 -6.50 -16.84
CA LEU A 140 7.23 -7.09 -16.73
C LEU A 140 7.27 -8.58 -16.40
N ALA A 141 8.22 -9.33 -16.97
CA ALA A 141 8.39 -10.75 -16.67
C ALA A 141 8.78 -10.97 -15.20
N LEU A 142 9.75 -10.22 -14.69
CA LEU A 142 10.17 -10.27 -13.28
C LEU A 142 9.01 -9.94 -12.32
N VAL A 143 8.29 -8.84 -12.59
CA VAL A 143 7.10 -8.47 -11.79
C VAL A 143 6.03 -9.56 -11.87
N SER A 144 5.81 -10.16 -13.04
CA SER A 144 4.81 -11.23 -13.22
C SER A 144 5.18 -12.50 -12.47
N ILE A 145 6.45 -12.91 -12.51
CA ILE A 145 6.97 -14.07 -11.76
C ILE A 145 6.80 -13.82 -10.26
N PHE A 146 7.24 -12.66 -9.77
CA PHE A 146 7.04 -12.26 -8.38
C PHE A 146 5.56 -12.29 -8.00
N ALA A 147 4.70 -11.63 -8.79
CA ALA A 147 3.27 -11.52 -8.52
C ALA A 147 2.58 -12.88 -8.47
N LEU A 148 2.91 -13.78 -9.40
CA LEU A 148 2.37 -15.14 -9.47
C LEU A 148 2.78 -15.96 -8.26
N VAL A 149 4.09 -16.00 -7.95
CA VAL A 149 4.63 -16.80 -6.85
C VAL A 149 4.15 -16.27 -5.51
N HIS A 150 4.26 -14.96 -5.29
CA HIS A 150 3.84 -14.32 -4.04
C HIS A 150 2.33 -14.50 -3.79
N SER A 151 1.50 -14.21 -4.79
CA SER A 151 0.05 -14.35 -4.67
C SER A 151 -0.42 -15.81 -4.60
N GLY A 152 0.28 -16.70 -5.30
CA GLY A 152 0.04 -18.14 -5.30
C GLY A 152 0.31 -18.72 -3.92
N LEU A 153 1.51 -18.48 -3.37
CA LEU A 153 1.84 -18.89 -2.01
C LEU A 153 0.89 -18.27 -0.99
N ALA A 154 0.49 -17.00 -1.15
CA ALA A 154 -0.48 -16.38 -0.24
C ALA A 154 -1.84 -17.11 -0.28
N SER A 155 -2.27 -17.56 -1.47
CA SER A 155 -3.52 -18.31 -1.67
C SER A 155 -3.43 -19.74 -1.13
N LEU A 156 -2.24 -20.35 -1.17
CA LEU A 156 -1.99 -21.69 -0.66
C LEU A 156 -1.76 -21.73 0.86
N ARG A 157 -1.75 -20.57 1.53
CA ARG A 157 -1.45 -20.46 2.96
C ARG A 157 -2.27 -21.41 3.82
N ASP A 158 -3.60 -21.43 3.69
CA ASP A 158 -4.45 -22.27 4.54
C ASP A 158 -4.13 -23.77 4.40
N ALA A 159 -3.78 -24.23 3.19
CA ALA A 159 -3.41 -25.62 2.94
C ALA A 159 -1.97 -25.91 3.41
N GLY A 160 -1.03 -25.00 3.14
CA GLY A 160 0.36 -25.14 3.53
C GLY A 160 0.56 -25.10 5.04
N GLU A 161 -0.15 -24.22 5.75
CA GLU A 161 -0.13 -24.17 7.22
C GLU A 161 -0.63 -25.47 7.86
N LYS A 162 -1.63 -26.13 7.26
CA LYS A 162 -2.10 -27.45 7.72
C LYS A 162 -1.08 -28.56 7.50
N LEU A 163 -0.24 -28.45 6.47
CA LEU A 163 0.72 -29.49 6.09
C LEU A 163 2.04 -29.39 6.86
N ILE A 164 2.60 -28.18 6.98
CA ILE A 164 3.94 -27.96 7.54
C ILE A 164 3.96 -27.02 8.76
N GLY A 165 2.80 -26.48 9.17
CA GLY A 165 2.68 -25.51 10.28
C GLY A 165 2.91 -24.05 9.86
N GLU A 166 2.40 -23.11 10.67
CA GLU A 166 2.38 -21.68 10.29
C GLU A 166 3.77 -21.04 10.18
N ARG A 167 4.69 -21.43 11.06
CA ARG A 167 6.07 -20.91 11.06
C ARG A 167 6.85 -21.40 9.85
N ALA A 168 6.84 -22.70 9.58
CA ALA A 168 7.57 -23.27 8.44
C ALA A 168 7.01 -22.72 7.11
N PHE A 169 5.69 -22.60 7.00
CA PHE A 169 5.07 -21.97 5.83
C PHE A 169 5.47 -20.50 5.67
N ARG A 170 5.53 -19.72 6.77
CA ARG A 170 6.02 -18.33 6.72
C ARG A 170 7.46 -18.23 6.25
N VAL A 171 8.34 -19.11 6.73
CA VAL A 171 9.76 -19.15 6.30
C VAL A 171 9.86 -19.51 4.82
N LEU A 172 9.12 -20.52 4.34
CA LEU A 172 9.06 -20.86 2.92
C LEU A 172 8.53 -19.70 2.08
N PHE A 173 7.44 -19.08 2.51
CA PHE A 173 6.84 -17.93 1.84
C PHE A 173 7.83 -16.78 1.69
N ALA A 174 8.51 -16.40 2.78
CA ALA A 174 9.49 -15.33 2.80
C ALA A 174 10.76 -15.71 2.01
N GLY A 175 11.26 -16.93 2.18
CA GLY A 175 12.46 -17.44 1.52
C GLY A 175 12.33 -17.52 0.00
N VAL A 176 11.11 -17.64 -0.54
CA VAL A 176 10.87 -17.57 -1.99
C VAL A 176 10.52 -16.13 -2.43
N SER A 177 9.70 -15.41 -1.67
CA SER A 177 9.22 -14.07 -2.07
C SER A 177 10.31 -13.00 -1.99
N LEU A 178 11.18 -13.04 -0.96
CA LEU A 178 12.22 -12.03 -0.75
C LEU A 178 13.25 -12.02 -1.89
N PRO A 179 13.82 -13.16 -2.33
CA PRO A 179 14.68 -13.20 -3.50
C PRO A 179 14.05 -12.57 -4.75
N LEU A 180 12.82 -12.94 -5.07
CA LEU A 180 12.11 -12.43 -6.25
C LEU A 180 11.81 -10.94 -6.15
N ALA A 181 11.45 -10.45 -4.95
CA ALA A 181 11.22 -9.03 -4.71
C ALA A 181 12.53 -8.23 -4.87
N VAL A 182 13.63 -8.68 -4.25
CA VAL A 182 14.94 -8.03 -4.33
C VAL A 182 15.42 -8.00 -5.77
N THR A 183 15.32 -9.10 -6.51
CA THR A 183 15.65 -9.12 -7.94
C THR A 183 14.87 -8.08 -8.73
N THR A 184 13.55 -8.02 -8.53
CA THR A 184 12.70 -7.06 -9.25
C THR A 184 13.10 -5.62 -8.94
N VAL A 185 13.41 -5.30 -7.68
CA VAL A 185 13.85 -3.96 -7.26
C VAL A 185 15.22 -3.60 -7.82
N VAL A 186 16.21 -4.50 -7.71
CA VAL A 186 17.57 -4.27 -8.20
C VAL A 186 17.58 -4.09 -9.71
N TYR A 187 16.86 -4.95 -10.45
CA TYR A 187 16.71 -4.82 -11.90
C TYR A 187 16.09 -3.47 -12.27
N PHE A 188 14.98 -3.10 -11.62
CA PHE A 188 14.36 -1.80 -11.84
C PHE A 188 15.33 -0.66 -11.60
N ILE A 189 16.08 -0.67 -10.49
CA ILE A 189 17.06 0.37 -10.20
C ILE A 189 18.11 0.43 -11.30
N ASN A 190 18.74 -0.67 -11.68
CA ASN A 190 19.81 -0.68 -12.67
C ASN A 190 19.35 -0.24 -14.07
N HIS A 191 18.11 -0.57 -14.43
CA HIS A 191 17.51 -0.24 -15.73
C HIS A 191 16.58 0.97 -15.71
N ARG A 192 16.55 1.74 -14.60
CA ARG A 192 15.55 2.80 -14.37
C ARG A 192 15.55 3.90 -15.43
N TYR A 193 16.68 4.14 -16.10
CA TYR A 193 16.81 5.14 -17.16
C TYR A 193 16.91 4.55 -18.56
N ASP A 194 16.72 3.24 -18.70
CA ASP A 194 16.66 2.58 -19.99
C ASP A 194 15.28 2.76 -20.63
N GLY A 195 15.14 2.27 -21.86
CA GLY A 195 13.90 2.30 -22.61
C GLY A 195 13.61 3.65 -23.25
N VAL A 196 12.37 3.81 -23.71
CA VAL A 196 11.87 4.99 -24.40
C VAL A 196 11.43 6.03 -23.38
N GLN A 197 12.05 7.21 -23.42
CA GLN A 197 11.65 8.37 -22.63
C GLN A 197 10.31 8.93 -23.12
N PHE A 198 9.33 9.07 -22.24
CA PHE A 198 8.04 9.71 -22.52
C PHE A 198 8.04 11.19 -22.13
N TRP A 199 8.60 11.54 -20.97
CA TRP A 199 8.70 12.92 -20.47
C TRP A 199 9.88 13.11 -19.52
N GLN A 200 10.42 14.34 -19.43
CA GLN A 200 11.52 14.68 -18.52
C GLN A 200 11.13 15.92 -17.71
N LEU A 201 10.63 15.71 -16.49
CA LEU A 201 9.98 16.77 -15.70
C LEU A 201 10.78 17.23 -14.47
N GLN A 202 11.93 16.63 -14.17
CA GLN A 202 12.72 16.82 -12.94
C GLN A 202 13.19 18.27 -12.73
N GLY A 203 13.25 19.09 -13.79
CA GLY A 203 13.53 20.53 -13.71
C GLY A 203 12.32 21.41 -13.39
N THR A 204 11.11 20.84 -13.27
CA THR A 204 9.87 21.58 -13.00
C THR A 204 9.83 22.02 -11.54
N PRO A 205 9.66 23.32 -11.23
CA PRO A 205 9.56 23.79 -9.86
C PRO A 205 8.43 23.08 -9.09
N GLY A 206 8.72 22.61 -7.88
CA GLY A 206 7.74 21.94 -7.02
C GLY A 206 7.51 20.45 -7.31
N LEU A 207 8.07 19.91 -8.41
CA LEU A 207 7.82 18.51 -8.76
C LEU A 207 8.48 17.54 -7.80
N HIS A 208 9.72 17.83 -7.40
CA HIS A 208 10.45 17.02 -6.43
C HIS A 208 9.68 16.92 -5.12
N GLU A 209 9.21 18.05 -4.61
CA GLU A 209 8.43 18.16 -3.38
C GLU A 209 7.12 17.37 -3.50
N LEU A 210 6.44 17.46 -4.65
CA LEU A 210 5.21 16.72 -4.92
C LEU A 210 5.43 15.21 -4.89
N VAL A 211 6.39 14.69 -5.66
CA VAL A 211 6.63 13.23 -5.71
C VAL A 211 7.24 12.70 -4.42
N TRP A 212 8.03 13.52 -3.72
CA TRP A 212 8.55 13.18 -2.40
C TRP A 212 7.42 13.06 -1.39
N PHE A 213 6.52 14.05 -1.32
CA PHE A 213 5.37 14.00 -0.42
C PHE A 213 4.42 12.84 -0.77
N ALA A 214 4.17 12.60 -2.06
CA ALA A 214 3.40 11.46 -2.51
C ALA A 214 4.03 10.13 -2.05
N ASN A 215 5.34 9.96 -2.20
CA ASN A 215 6.04 8.77 -1.71
C ASN A 215 6.01 8.66 -0.18
N PHE A 216 6.15 9.78 0.54
CA PHE A 216 6.02 9.80 2.00
C PHE A 216 4.64 9.29 2.45
N VAL A 217 3.56 9.81 1.84
CA VAL A 217 2.19 9.32 2.08
C VAL A 217 2.07 7.85 1.69
N SER A 218 2.64 7.44 0.56
CA SER A 218 2.58 6.05 0.10
C SER A 218 3.14 5.06 1.12
N PHE A 219 4.23 5.43 1.82
CA PHE A 219 4.85 4.57 2.83
C PHE A 219 3.96 4.42 4.08
N LEU A 220 3.24 5.48 4.49
CA LEU A 220 2.25 5.37 5.57
C LEU A 220 1.13 4.37 5.25
N PHE A 221 0.81 4.19 3.97
CA PHE A 221 -0.17 3.20 3.49
C PHE A 221 0.42 1.80 3.25
N LEU A 222 1.71 1.65 2.93
CA LEU A 222 2.34 0.36 2.63
C LEU A 222 2.63 -0.49 3.87
N TYR A 223 3.22 0.13 4.89
CA TYR A 223 3.73 -0.57 6.09
C TYR A 223 2.72 -0.93 7.20
N PRO A 224 1.40 -0.63 7.12
CA PRO A 224 0.41 -1.26 8.01
C PRO A 224 0.42 -2.79 7.96
N SER A 225 0.83 -3.38 6.83
CA SER A 225 1.05 -4.81 6.69
C SER A 225 2.15 -5.37 7.62
N THR A 226 2.97 -4.52 8.24
CA THR A 226 4.10 -4.90 9.10
C THR A 226 3.97 -4.46 10.56
N PHE A 227 2.77 -4.05 11.02
CA PHE A 227 2.60 -3.60 12.41
C PHE A 227 3.02 -4.65 13.46
N ASN A 228 2.83 -5.94 13.18
CA ASN A 228 3.24 -7.04 14.05
C ASN A 228 4.56 -7.66 13.59
N LEU A 229 5.66 -6.92 13.72
CA LEU A 229 6.99 -7.32 13.19
C LEU A 229 7.45 -8.71 13.66
N LEU A 230 7.20 -9.08 14.91
CA LEU A 230 7.57 -10.39 15.45
C LEU A 230 6.81 -11.54 14.75
N GLU A 231 5.55 -11.32 14.35
CA GLU A 231 4.79 -12.29 13.56
C GLU A 231 5.25 -12.36 12.11
N VAL A 232 5.62 -11.21 11.54
CA VAL A 232 6.17 -11.13 10.16
C VAL A 232 7.47 -11.93 10.06
N ALA A 233 8.35 -11.80 11.06
CA ALA A 233 9.61 -12.54 11.15
C ALA A 233 9.47 -13.97 11.69
N ALA A 234 8.24 -14.48 11.88
CA ALA A 234 7.94 -15.81 12.43
C ALA A 234 8.51 -16.09 13.83
N VAL A 235 8.92 -15.04 14.56
CA VAL A 235 9.30 -15.13 15.98
C VAL A 235 8.08 -15.49 16.79
N ASP A 236 7.05 -14.64 16.68
CA ASP A 236 5.72 -14.94 17.17
C ASP A 236 4.95 -15.74 16.11
N LYS A 237 3.93 -16.46 16.58
CA LYS A 237 3.09 -17.28 15.70
C LYS A 237 2.39 -16.36 14.67
N PRO A 238 2.61 -16.53 13.36
CA PRO A 238 1.99 -15.66 12.36
C PRO A 238 0.47 -15.80 12.33
N LYS A 239 -0.26 -14.68 12.32
CA LYS A 239 -1.73 -14.67 12.23
C LYS A 239 -2.22 -13.94 10.97
N MET A 240 -3.55 -13.96 10.78
CA MET A 240 -4.23 -13.07 9.84
C MET A 240 -5.17 -12.20 10.68
N HIS A 241 -4.80 -10.95 10.85
CA HIS A 241 -5.57 -9.99 11.63
C HIS A 241 -6.75 -9.46 10.83
N LEU A 242 -7.80 -9.10 11.56
CA LEU A 242 -8.93 -8.35 11.04
C LEU A 242 -8.91 -6.99 11.73
N TRP A 243 -8.44 -5.95 11.07
CA TRP A 243 -8.32 -4.61 11.68
C TRP A 243 -9.46 -3.68 11.25
N GLU A 244 -9.91 -2.83 12.18
CA GLU A 244 -10.99 -1.86 11.93
C GLU A 244 -10.63 -0.40 12.26
N THR A 245 -9.48 -0.17 12.87
CA THR A 245 -9.05 1.16 13.32
C THR A 245 -7.85 1.68 12.50
N GLY A 246 -7.38 2.90 12.79
CA GLY A 246 -6.24 3.53 12.13
C GLY A 246 -6.46 3.70 10.64
N ILE A 247 -5.42 3.43 9.85
CA ILE A 247 -5.46 3.50 8.38
C ILE A 247 -6.55 2.63 7.76
N MET A 248 -7.01 1.58 8.46
CA MET A 248 -8.09 0.71 7.98
C MET A 248 -9.45 1.41 7.95
N ARG A 249 -9.62 2.48 8.75
CA ARG A 249 -10.77 3.38 8.66
C ARG A 249 -10.79 4.13 7.32
N ILE A 250 -9.62 4.47 6.79
CA ILE A 250 -9.47 5.15 5.50
C ILE A 250 -9.73 4.16 4.36
N THR A 251 -9.08 3.01 4.37
CA THR A 251 -9.28 1.93 3.40
C THR A 251 -8.93 0.58 4.00
N ARG A 252 -9.67 -0.47 3.67
CA ARG A 252 -9.34 -1.85 4.07
C ARG A 252 -8.18 -2.46 3.28
N HIS A 253 -7.70 -1.78 2.23
CA HIS A 253 -6.55 -2.21 1.41
C HIS A 253 -5.48 -1.12 1.35
N PRO A 254 -4.88 -0.74 2.48
CA PRO A 254 -3.94 0.37 2.52
C PRO A 254 -2.70 0.10 1.67
N GLN A 255 -2.19 -1.14 1.67
CA GLN A 255 -1.02 -1.50 0.87
C GLN A 255 -1.23 -1.31 -0.64
N MET A 256 -2.43 -1.61 -1.16
CA MET A 256 -2.75 -1.36 -2.57
C MET A 256 -2.73 0.14 -2.89
N VAL A 257 -3.32 0.96 -2.02
CA VAL A 257 -3.37 2.42 -2.20
C VAL A 257 -1.96 3.01 -2.13
N GLY A 258 -1.16 2.59 -1.14
CA GLY A 258 0.24 2.98 -1.01
C GLY A 258 1.03 2.61 -2.26
N GLN A 259 0.91 1.37 -2.76
CA GLN A 259 1.64 0.97 -3.96
C GLN A 259 1.23 1.81 -5.18
N ILE A 260 -0.06 2.07 -5.38
CA ILE A 260 -0.52 2.89 -6.51
C ILE A 260 0.10 4.28 -6.45
N ILE A 261 0.07 4.94 -5.28
CA ILE A 261 0.68 6.26 -5.10
C ILE A 261 2.19 6.22 -5.40
N TRP A 262 2.90 5.20 -4.90
CA TRP A 262 4.33 5.00 -5.11
C TRP A 262 4.67 4.81 -6.59
N CYS A 263 3.94 3.94 -7.28
CA CYS A 263 4.10 3.69 -8.72
C CYS A 263 3.82 4.95 -9.54
N LEU A 264 2.76 5.69 -9.22
CA LEU A 264 2.45 6.95 -9.91
C LEU A 264 3.55 8.00 -9.69
N ALA A 265 4.03 8.16 -8.46
CA ALA A 265 5.11 9.11 -8.14
C ALA A 265 6.40 8.79 -8.91
N HIS A 266 6.81 7.52 -8.95
CA HIS A 266 8.01 7.10 -9.69
C HIS A 266 7.82 7.23 -11.21
N THR A 267 6.63 6.91 -11.73
CA THR A 267 6.31 7.08 -13.15
C THR A 267 6.38 8.55 -13.54
N ILE A 268 5.82 9.45 -12.73
CA ILE A 268 5.90 10.90 -12.95
C ILE A 268 7.36 11.37 -12.92
N TRP A 269 8.15 10.91 -11.94
CA TRP A 269 9.54 11.34 -11.76
C TRP A 269 10.48 10.88 -12.87
N ILE A 270 10.36 9.62 -13.32
CA ILE A 270 11.30 9.02 -14.27
C ILE A 270 10.80 9.12 -15.71
N GLY A 271 9.51 8.85 -15.94
CA GLY A 271 8.84 9.13 -17.20
C GLY A 271 9.31 8.33 -18.41
N ASN A 272 9.60 7.04 -18.27
CA ASN A 272 9.99 6.16 -19.38
C ASN A 272 9.22 4.82 -19.39
N SER A 273 9.45 4.04 -20.44
CA SER A 273 8.79 2.75 -20.68
C SER A 273 9.13 1.67 -19.65
N VAL A 274 10.36 1.61 -19.12
CA VAL A 274 10.74 0.65 -18.05
C VAL A 274 9.98 0.92 -16.76
N THR A 275 9.88 2.20 -16.37
CA THR A 275 9.13 2.58 -15.18
C THR A 275 7.64 2.37 -15.38
N ALA A 276 7.11 2.63 -16.58
CA ALA A 276 5.72 2.31 -16.90
C ALA A 276 5.44 0.79 -16.82
N ALA A 277 6.34 -0.05 -17.34
CA ALA A 277 6.27 -1.51 -17.23
C ALA A 277 6.24 -1.97 -15.77
N ALA A 278 7.19 -1.51 -14.95
CA ALA A 278 7.22 -1.80 -13.52
C ALA A 278 5.93 -1.38 -12.81
N SER A 279 5.48 -0.14 -13.05
CA SER A 279 4.29 0.43 -12.42
C SER A 279 3.01 -0.27 -12.82
N VAL A 280 2.80 -0.56 -14.12
CA VAL A 280 1.61 -1.28 -14.59
C VAL A 280 1.58 -2.69 -13.99
N GLY A 281 2.70 -3.41 -13.99
CA GLY A 281 2.79 -4.74 -13.41
C GLY A 281 2.47 -4.75 -11.90
N LEU A 282 3.08 -3.83 -11.14
CA LEU A 282 2.86 -3.73 -9.70
C LEU A 282 1.43 -3.27 -9.36
N ILE A 283 0.89 -2.28 -10.07
CA ILE A 283 -0.50 -1.83 -9.90
C ILE A 283 -1.46 -3.00 -10.17
N ALA A 284 -1.27 -3.74 -11.28
CA ALA A 284 -2.09 -4.90 -11.60
C ALA A 284 -2.01 -5.98 -10.49
N HIS A 285 -0.80 -6.26 -9.99
CA HIS A 285 -0.59 -7.19 -8.87
C HIS A 285 -1.35 -6.75 -7.61
N HIS A 286 -1.29 -5.47 -7.23
CA HIS A 286 -1.96 -4.99 -6.02
C HIS A 286 -3.48 -4.86 -6.17
N LEU A 287 -3.97 -4.56 -7.37
CA LEU A 287 -5.41 -4.63 -7.67
C LEU A 287 -5.92 -6.08 -7.59
N PHE A 288 -5.16 -7.05 -8.10
CA PHE A 288 -5.45 -8.46 -7.88
C PHE A 288 -5.39 -8.83 -6.38
N GLY A 289 -4.41 -8.27 -5.67
CA GLY A 289 -4.23 -8.41 -4.22
C GLY A 289 -5.45 -8.01 -3.40
N VAL A 290 -6.23 -7.01 -3.85
CA VAL A 290 -7.50 -6.60 -3.21
C VAL A 290 -8.48 -7.76 -3.17
N TRP A 291 -8.78 -8.34 -4.33
CA TRP A 291 -9.69 -9.48 -4.44
C TRP A 291 -9.15 -10.70 -3.69
N ASN A 292 -7.88 -11.03 -3.91
CA ASN A 292 -7.25 -12.19 -3.30
C ASN A 292 -7.20 -12.06 -1.76
N GLY A 293 -6.96 -10.85 -1.24
CA GLY A 293 -6.98 -10.53 0.18
C GLY A 293 -8.37 -10.68 0.79
N ASP A 294 -9.38 -10.04 0.20
CA ASP A 294 -10.78 -10.15 0.66
C ASP A 294 -11.25 -11.62 0.63
N ARG A 295 -10.90 -12.37 -0.43
CA ARG A 295 -11.22 -13.81 -0.54
C ARG A 295 -10.64 -14.62 0.63
N ARG A 296 -9.35 -14.43 0.95
CA ARG A 296 -8.69 -15.17 2.04
C ARG A 296 -9.26 -14.79 3.41
N LEU A 297 -9.56 -13.52 3.64
CA LEU A 297 -10.18 -13.07 4.89
C LEU A 297 -11.59 -13.63 5.03
N ALA A 298 -12.39 -13.65 3.97
CA ALA A 298 -13.72 -14.27 3.96
C ALA A 298 -13.66 -15.77 4.29
N ILE A 299 -12.72 -16.51 3.69
CA ILE A 299 -12.54 -17.94 3.97
C ILE A 299 -12.16 -18.19 5.44
N ARG A 300 -11.25 -17.37 6.00
CA ARG A 300 -10.73 -17.61 7.35
C ARG A 300 -11.67 -17.10 8.46
N HIS A 301 -12.31 -15.96 8.26
CA HIS A 301 -13.04 -15.25 9.32
C HIS A 301 -14.57 -15.20 9.10
N GLY A 302 -15.07 -15.66 7.95
CA GLY A 302 -16.51 -15.79 7.68
C GLY A 302 -17.30 -14.51 7.96
N GLU A 303 -18.33 -14.62 8.79
CA GLU A 303 -19.22 -13.51 9.16
C GLU A 303 -18.51 -12.32 9.79
N ALA A 304 -17.44 -12.57 10.56
CA ALA A 304 -16.66 -11.49 11.17
C ALA A 304 -16.03 -10.58 10.09
N PHE A 305 -15.49 -11.17 9.02
CA PHE A 305 -14.95 -10.39 7.91
C PHE A 305 -16.05 -9.65 7.14
N GLU A 306 -17.20 -10.27 6.89
CA GLU A 306 -18.30 -9.58 6.20
C GLU A 306 -18.83 -8.38 7.01
N ALA A 307 -18.86 -8.49 8.34
CA ALA A 307 -19.20 -7.35 9.19
C ALA A 307 -18.18 -6.20 9.05
N VAL A 308 -16.88 -6.48 9.07
CA VAL A 308 -15.82 -5.48 8.86
C VAL A 308 -15.85 -4.87 7.46
N LYS A 309 -16.05 -5.70 6.45
CA LYS A 309 -16.17 -5.29 5.06
C LYS A 309 -17.37 -4.36 4.85
N SER A 310 -18.48 -4.59 5.55
CA SER A 310 -19.66 -3.72 5.50
C SER A 310 -19.40 -2.31 6.06
N ARG A 311 -18.46 -2.19 7.03
CA ARG A 311 -18.06 -0.92 7.67
C ARG A 311 -16.87 -0.23 7.01
N THR A 312 -16.18 -0.88 6.08
CA THR A 312 -14.95 -0.36 5.46
C THR A 312 -15.07 -0.25 3.94
N SER A 313 -14.06 0.31 3.26
CA SER A 313 -14.05 0.46 1.80
C SER A 313 -12.68 0.15 1.22
N VAL A 314 -12.64 -0.31 -0.03
CA VAL A 314 -11.40 -0.37 -0.83
C VAL A 314 -10.98 1.04 -1.23
N ILE A 315 -11.95 1.88 -1.63
CA ILE A 315 -11.71 3.26 -2.04
C ILE A 315 -11.46 4.10 -0.77
N PRO A 316 -10.30 4.79 -0.67
CA PRO A 316 -9.98 5.66 0.45
C PRO A 316 -11.12 6.62 0.80
N PHE A 317 -11.40 6.76 2.10
CA PHE A 317 -12.41 7.64 2.70
C PHE A 317 -13.88 7.36 2.33
N ALA A 318 -14.18 6.51 1.35
CA ALA A 318 -15.55 6.28 0.90
C ALA A 318 -16.47 5.78 2.03
N ALA A 319 -16.00 4.85 2.88
CA ALA A 319 -16.80 4.38 4.02
C ALA A 319 -17.06 5.47 5.08
N ILE A 320 -16.15 6.43 5.22
CA ILE A 320 -16.32 7.57 6.14
C ILE A 320 -17.36 8.53 5.57
N LEU A 321 -17.26 8.84 4.27
CA LEU A 321 -18.21 9.71 3.57
C LEU A 321 -19.62 9.10 3.52
N ASP A 322 -19.72 7.78 3.38
CA ASP A 322 -20.99 7.03 3.44
C ASP A 322 -21.59 6.97 4.86
N GLY A 323 -20.83 7.36 5.90
CA GLY A 323 -21.22 7.22 7.31
C GLY A 323 -21.17 5.79 7.85
N ARG A 324 -20.67 4.81 7.08
CA ARG A 324 -20.48 3.41 7.50
C ARG A 324 -19.30 3.26 8.47
N GLN A 325 -18.26 4.08 8.30
CA GLN A 325 -17.11 4.19 9.19
C GLN A 325 -17.16 5.53 9.92
N LYS A 326 -17.14 5.50 11.25
CA LYS A 326 -17.13 6.72 12.08
C LYS A 326 -15.73 6.98 12.61
N LEU A 327 -15.30 8.24 12.58
CA LEU A 327 -14.06 8.67 13.23
C LEU A 327 -14.38 9.08 14.67
N PRO A 328 -13.81 8.42 15.70
CA PRO A 328 -13.93 8.90 17.07
C PRO A 328 -13.25 10.26 17.23
N GLU A 329 -13.62 11.05 18.25
CA GLU A 329 -13.04 12.40 18.46
C GLU A 329 -11.51 12.38 18.60
N ASP A 330 -10.96 11.29 19.13
CA ASP A 330 -9.53 11.09 19.34
C ASP A 330 -8.86 10.15 18.34
N TYR A 331 -9.47 9.95 17.15
CA TYR A 331 -8.93 9.11 16.08
C TYR A 331 -7.47 9.44 15.71
N TYR A 332 -7.06 10.71 15.85
CA TYR A 332 -5.70 11.15 15.54
C TYR A 332 -4.65 10.42 16.39
N LYS A 333 -5.00 9.97 17.60
CA LYS A 333 -4.11 9.19 18.46
C LYS A 333 -3.72 7.84 17.84
N GLU A 334 -4.57 7.26 16.99
CA GLU A 334 -4.27 6.02 16.26
C GLU A 334 -3.03 6.18 15.36
N TYR A 335 -2.77 7.40 14.86
CA TYR A 335 -1.64 7.74 13.98
C TYR A 335 -0.39 8.23 14.73
N LEU A 336 -0.50 8.48 16.03
CA LEU A 336 0.62 8.86 16.90
C LEU A 336 1.25 7.66 17.61
N ARG A 337 0.78 6.44 17.33
CA ARG A 337 1.29 5.20 17.92
C ARG A 337 2.70 4.89 17.44
N LEU A 338 3.44 4.14 18.27
CA LEU A 338 4.84 3.81 18.01
C LEU A 338 5.09 3.23 16.60
N PRO A 339 4.27 2.30 16.06
CA PRO A 339 4.50 1.78 14.72
C PRO A 339 4.47 2.86 13.62
N TYR A 340 3.61 3.87 13.71
CA TYR A 340 3.60 4.98 12.74
C TYR A 340 4.79 5.91 12.91
N ILE A 341 5.25 6.14 14.14
CA ILE A 341 6.51 6.87 14.40
C ILE A 341 7.68 6.11 13.77
N SER A 342 7.74 4.79 13.96
CA SER A 342 8.77 3.93 13.35
C SER A 342 8.70 3.93 11.82
N ILE A 343 7.51 3.85 11.23
CA ILE A 343 7.33 3.96 9.77
C ILE A 343 7.77 5.32 9.26
N THR A 344 7.48 6.40 9.99
CA THR A 344 7.94 7.76 9.64
C THR A 344 9.46 7.82 9.62
N ALA A 345 10.12 7.32 10.68
CA ALA A 345 11.57 7.26 10.75
C ALA A 345 12.17 6.39 9.63
N LEU A 346 11.57 5.23 9.34
CA LEU A 346 11.98 4.34 8.25
C LEU A 346 11.82 5.01 6.88
N THR A 347 10.75 5.77 6.68
CA THR A 347 10.48 6.48 5.42
C THR A 347 11.52 7.57 5.17
N LEU A 348 11.85 8.34 6.20
CA LEU A 348 12.93 9.34 6.13
C LEU A 348 14.29 8.67 5.92
N GLY A 349 14.56 7.57 6.64
CA GLY A 349 15.77 6.78 6.49
C GLY A 349 15.93 6.24 5.06
N ALA A 350 14.87 5.68 4.48
CA ALA A 350 14.86 5.20 3.10
C ALA A 350 15.12 6.33 2.09
N TYR A 351 14.57 7.53 2.32
CA TYR A 351 14.86 8.69 1.48
C TYR A 351 16.35 9.07 1.52
N PHE A 352 16.94 9.17 2.72
CA PHE A 352 18.37 9.49 2.84
C PHE A 352 19.29 8.37 2.37
N ALA A 353 18.86 7.11 2.48
CA ALA A 353 19.58 5.94 2.01
C ALA A 353 19.39 5.65 0.52
N HIS A 354 18.50 6.38 -0.18
CA HIS A 354 18.20 6.13 -1.58
C HIS A 354 19.45 6.14 -2.49
N PRO A 355 20.43 7.06 -2.33
CA PRO A 355 21.70 6.99 -3.08
C PRO A 355 22.52 5.73 -2.77
N LEU A 356 22.49 5.24 -1.52
CA LEU A 356 23.19 4.02 -1.13
C LEU A 356 22.55 2.79 -1.78
N MET A 357 21.21 2.74 -1.86
CA MET A 357 20.48 1.68 -2.56
C MET A 357 20.86 1.64 -4.05
N GLN A 358 20.99 2.81 -4.69
CA GLN A 358 21.44 2.91 -6.08
C GLN A 358 22.88 2.41 -6.25
N ALA A 359 23.79 2.80 -5.36
CA ALA A 359 25.18 2.36 -5.40
C ALA A 359 25.33 0.85 -5.16
N ALA A 360 24.60 0.30 -4.19
CA ALA A 360 24.60 -1.13 -3.91
C ALA A 360 24.06 -1.94 -5.10
N SER A 361 22.91 -1.52 -5.65
CA SER A 361 22.31 -2.14 -6.84
C SER A 361 23.27 -2.14 -8.04
N PHE A 362 23.96 -1.02 -8.27
CA PHE A 362 24.90 -0.88 -9.37
C PHE A 362 26.05 -1.90 -9.29
N GLY A 363 26.54 -2.21 -8.09
CA GLY A 363 27.59 -3.22 -7.87
C GLY A 363 27.17 -4.65 -8.21
N LEU A 364 25.86 -4.91 -8.31
CA LEU A 364 25.33 -6.23 -8.66
C LEU A 364 25.38 -6.51 -10.17
N HIS A 365 25.35 -5.47 -11.02
CA HIS A 365 25.33 -5.64 -12.48
C HIS A 365 24.21 -6.58 -12.99
N TRP A 366 23.07 -6.54 -12.30
CA TRP A 366 21.83 -7.21 -12.71
C TRP A 366 21.04 -6.35 -13.68
#